data_AF-A0A9D7YIB5-F1
#
_entry.id   AF-A0A9D7YIB5-F1
#
_cell.length_a   1.000
_cell.length_b   1.000
_cell.length_c   1.000
_cell.angle_alpha   90.00
_cell.angle_beta   90.00
_cell.angle_gamma   90.00
#
_symmetry.space_group_name_H-M   'P 1'
#
loop_
_entity.id
_entity.type
_entity.pdbx_description
1 polymer ?
#
loop_
_entity_poly.entity_id
_entity_poly.type
_entity_poly.pdbx_seq_one_letter_code
_entity_poly.pdbx_strand_id
1 'polypeptide(L)'
;MTPGQPAAQNRVSVDFATPGPTWIGGAWTGQHVEGVTFARFIVTTTNGRLGMHSGLPSGNILSALNGVQVRRIVDCPGDATGDYRVDFGDLNQVLGQYGQSGAGLQGDLNGDGNVDFADLNEVLGSYGGLCS
;
A
#
# COMPACT_ATOMS: atom_id res chain seq x y z
N MET A 1 4.02 20.25 6.74
CA MET A 1 3.88 19.13 7.69
C MET A 1 4.34 19.61 9.04
N THR A 2 3.53 19.49 10.09
CA THR A 2 3.93 19.91 11.45
C THR A 2 4.58 18.73 12.18
N PRO A 3 5.87 18.81 12.55
CA PRO A 3 6.53 17.79 13.36
C PRO A 3 5.79 17.53 14.68
N GLY A 4 5.76 16.28 15.15
CA GLY A 4 5.15 15.92 16.44
C GLY A 4 3.61 15.93 16.48
N GLN A 5 2.95 16.12 15.32
CA GLN A 5 1.49 16.04 15.20
C GLN A 5 1.06 14.87 14.31
N PRO A 6 1.23 13.62 14.76
CA PRO A 6 1.02 12.42 13.95
C PRO A 6 -0.42 12.21 13.49
N ALA A 7 -1.38 12.74 14.24
CA ALA A 7 -2.80 12.69 13.92
C ALA A 7 -3.22 13.79 12.93
N ALA A 8 -2.37 14.78 12.66
CA ALA A 8 -2.70 15.86 11.75
C ALA A 8 -2.64 15.38 10.30
N GLN A 9 -3.70 15.68 9.54
CA GLN A 9 -3.69 15.55 8.10
C GLN A 9 -2.81 16.63 7.48
N ASN A 10 -2.13 16.28 6.39
CA ASN A 10 -1.26 17.19 5.66
C ASN A 10 -1.82 17.42 4.26
N ARG A 11 -1.84 18.69 3.84
CA ARG A 11 -2.19 19.05 2.47
C ARG A 11 -1.08 18.61 1.54
N VAL A 12 -1.38 17.64 0.68
CA VAL A 12 -0.44 17.12 -0.32
C VAL A 12 -0.99 17.44 -1.71
N SER A 13 -0.11 17.95 -2.56
CA SER A 13 -0.41 18.24 -3.96
C SER A 13 0.45 17.34 -4.83
N VAL A 14 -0.16 16.73 -5.83
CA VAL A 14 0.58 16.17 -6.97
C VAL A 14 0.45 17.18 -8.09
N ASP A 15 1.57 17.64 -8.63
CA ASP A 15 1.60 18.61 -9.72
C ASP A 15 0.75 18.10 -10.89
N PHE A 16 -0.14 18.97 -11.39
CA PHE A 16 -1.04 18.69 -12.52
C PHE A 16 -2.03 17.51 -12.30
N ALA A 17 -2.22 17.02 -11.08
CA ALA A 17 -3.21 15.98 -10.78
C ALA A 17 -4.62 16.54 -10.61
N THR A 18 -5.62 15.74 -11.01
CA THR A 18 -7.04 15.95 -10.72
C THR A 18 -7.53 14.83 -9.80
N PRO A 19 -8.29 15.13 -8.73
CA PRO A 19 -8.56 16.45 -8.18
C PRO A 19 -7.27 17.11 -7.66
N GLY A 20 -7.30 18.44 -7.46
CA GLY A 20 -6.19 19.21 -6.91
C GLY A 20 -5.78 18.75 -5.49
N PRO A 21 -5.07 19.57 -4.72
CA PRO A 21 -4.44 19.12 -3.48
C PRO A 21 -5.41 18.44 -2.51
N THR A 22 -5.04 17.25 -2.04
CA THR A 22 -5.82 16.40 -1.13
C THR A 22 -5.21 16.39 0.26
N TRP A 23 -6.04 16.24 1.28
CA TRP A 23 -5.60 16.05 2.66
C TRP A 23 -5.32 14.57 2.91
N ILE A 24 -4.07 14.23 3.25
CA ILE A 24 -3.64 12.85 3.49
C ILE A 24 -2.81 12.75 4.78
N GLY A 25 -2.82 11.57 5.41
CA GLY A 25 -2.18 11.32 6.71
C GLY A 25 -3.21 11.23 7.85
N GLY A 26 -2.72 11.32 9.09
CA GLY A 26 -3.48 10.94 10.30
C GLY A 26 -3.21 9.49 10.73
N ALA A 27 -3.75 9.12 11.91
CA ALA A 27 -3.68 7.83 12.61
C ALA A 27 -2.85 6.71 11.94
N TRP A 28 -1.52 6.86 11.92
CA TRP A 28 -0.63 5.77 11.50
C TRP A 28 -0.38 4.83 12.64
N THR A 29 -0.42 3.54 12.32
CA THR A 29 -0.26 2.44 13.26
C THR A 29 1.18 2.00 13.45
N GLY A 30 2.14 2.59 12.71
CA GLY A 30 3.57 2.31 12.86
C GLY A 30 4.21 3.04 14.04
N GLN A 31 5.50 2.81 14.29
CA GLN A 31 6.24 3.55 15.33
C GLN A 31 6.74 4.89 14.80
N HIS A 32 6.46 5.97 15.51
CA HIS A 32 6.90 7.31 15.16
C HIS A 32 8.16 7.68 15.96
N VAL A 33 9.11 8.34 15.31
CA VAL A 33 10.20 9.05 15.99
C VAL A 33 9.71 10.48 16.27
N GLU A 34 10.01 11.01 17.46
CA GLU A 34 9.70 12.39 17.83
C GLU A 34 10.26 13.36 16.76
N GLY A 35 9.45 14.34 16.35
CA GLY A 35 9.83 15.30 15.30
C GLY A 35 9.67 14.80 13.86
N VAL A 36 9.16 13.58 13.63
CA VAL A 36 8.90 13.05 12.28
C VAL A 36 7.41 12.96 11.98
N THR A 37 7.01 13.50 10.84
CA THR A 37 5.67 13.33 10.25
C THR A 37 5.83 12.55 8.94
N PHE A 38 4.91 11.64 8.65
CA PHE A 38 4.92 10.78 7.46
C PHE A 38 3.59 10.94 6.71
N ALA A 39 3.57 10.56 5.43
CA ALA A 39 2.37 10.43 4.62
C ALA A 39 2.51 9.18 3.74
N ARG A 40 1.41 8.45 3.54
CA ARG A 40 1.34 7.31 2.63
C ARG A 40 0.37 7.64 1.51
N PHE A 41 0.75 7.30 0.29
CA PHE A 41 -0.03 7.49 -0.92
C PHE A 41 0.06 6.26 -1.80
N ILE A 42 -1.04 5.93 -2.48
CA ILE A 42 -1.07 5.04 -3.64
C ILE A 42 -1.15 5.96 -4.86
N VAL A 43 -0.21 5.81 -5.79
CA VAL A 43 -0.11 6.65 -6.98
C VAL A 43 -0.07 5.77 -8.21
N THR A 44 -0.94 6.04 -9.17
CA THR A 44 -0.88 5.45 -10.51
C THR A 44 -0.06 6.38 -11.40
N THR A 45 0.96 5.85 -12.08
CA THR A 45 1.79 6.64 -13.00
C THR A 45 1.53 6.23 -14.44
N THR A 46 1.40 7.18 -15.36
CA THR A 46 1.14 6.89 -16.79
C THR A 46 2.39 6.38 -17.52
N ASN A 47 3.59 6.81 -17.11
CA ASN A 47 4.86 6.48 -17.77
C ASN A 47 5.92 5.92 -16.79
N GLY A 48 5.52 5.37 -15.65
CA GLY A 48 6.45 4.85 -14.64
C GLY A 48 7.27 5.91 -13.89
N ARG A 49 7.04 7.21 -14.17
CA ARG A 49 7.80 8.31 -13.56
C ARG A 49 7.08 8.86 -12.34
N LEU A 50 7.75 8.82 -11.18
CA LEU A 50 7.40 9.58 -9.99
C LEU A 50 8.45 10.68 -9.79
N GLY A 51 8.09 11.94 -10.09
CA GLY A 51 8.98 13.08 -9.89
C GLY A 51 8.86 13.62 -8.46
N MET A 52 9.99 13.83 -7.79
CA MET A 52 10.06 14.58 -6.54
C MET A 52 10.76 15.90 -6.83
N HIS A 53 10.15 17.03 -6.47
CA HIS A 53 10.82 18.34 -6.54
C HIS A 53 10.54 19.11 -5.24
N SER A 54 11.54 19.86 -4.77
CA SER A 54 11.39 20.80 -3.66
C SER A 54 11.44 22.22 -4.22
N GLY A 55 10.26 22.79 -4.54
CA GLY A 55 10.12 24.22 -4.81
C GLY A 55 10.30 24.66 -6.28
N LEU A 56 10.36 25.99 -6.44
CA LEU A 56 10.54 26.71 -7.70
C LEU A 56 12.05 26.91 -8.00
N PRO A 57 12.45 27.08 -9.27
CA PRO A 57 13.83 27.42 -9.62
C PRO A 57 14.32 28.64 -8.82
N SER A 58 15.50 28.52 -8.21
CA SER A 58 16.20 29.60 -7.47
C SER A 58 15.66 29.98 -6.08
N GLY A 59 14.79 29.16 -5.46
CA GLY A 59 14.36 29.36 -4.06
C GLY A 59 15.27 28.72 -3.01
N ASN A 60 15.21 29.19 -1.77
CA ASN A 60 15.79 28.49 -0.62
C ASN A 60 15.12 27.12 -0.43
N ILE A 61 15.82 26.14 0.16
CA ILE A 61 15.19 24.88 0.59
C ILE A 61 14.22 25.22 1.72
N LEU A 62 12.91 25.19 1.42
CA LEU A 62 11.85 25.47 2.39
C LEU A 62 11.31 24.22 3.09
N SER A 63 11.71 23.02 2.65
CA SER A 63 11.26 21.74 3.17
C SER A 63 12.38 20.70 3.13
N ALA A 64 12.59 19.97 4.22
CA ALA A 64 13.49 18.83 4.29
C ALA A 64 12.68 17.52 4.35
N LEU A 65 13.16 16.48 3.68
CA LEU A 65 12.61 15.12 3.73
C LEU A 65 13.67 14.20 4.34
N ASN A 66 13.31 13.50 5.41
CA ASN A 66 14.23 12.57 6.07
C ASN A 66 14.35 11.24 5.32
N GLY A 67 13.33 10.84 4.57
CA GLY A 67 13.35 9.62 3.77
C GLY A 67 12.08 9.43 2.95
N VAL A 68 12.18 8.63 1.89
CA VAL A 68 11.05 8.14 1.08
C VAL A 68 11.20 6.64 0.89
N GLN A 69 10.11 5.91 1.09
CA GLN A 69 10.01 4.52 0.64
C GLN A 69 9.00 4.48 -0.50
N VAL A 70 9.47 4.04 -1.67
CA VAL A 70 8.62 3.77 -2.83
C VAL A 70 8.56 2.26 -3.00
N ARG A 71 7.35 1.71 -3.08
CA ARG A 71 7.14 0.32 -3.47
C ARG A 71 6.15 0.27 -4.61
N ARG A 72 6.41 -0.58 -5.60
CA ARG A 72 5.40 -0.93 -6.60
C ARG A 72 4.31 -1.72 -5.88
N ILE A 73 3.06 -1.39 -6.14
CA ILE A 73 1.95 -2.26 -5.78
C ILE A 73 1.79 -3.20 -6.97
N VAL A 74 2.05 -4.47 -6.72
CA VAL A 74 1.96 -5.55 -7.70
C VAL A 74 0.79 -6.40 -7.25
N ASP A 75 -0.14 -6.67 -8.17
CA ASP A 75 -1.15 -7.68 -7.92
C ASP A 75 -0.43 -9.02 -7.76
N CYS A 76 -0.71 -9.69 -6.65
CA CYS A 76 -0.07 -10.96 -6.30
C CYS A 76 -1.15 -12.03 -6.16
N PRO A 77 -1.68 -12.57 -7.28
CA PRO A 77 -2.68 -13.61 -7.22
C PRO A 77 -2.13 -14.80 -6.45
N GLY A 78 -2.85 -15.26 -5.43
CA GLY A 78 -2.41 -16.36 -4.57
C GLY A 78 -1.68 -15.97 -3.28
N ASP A 79 -1.32 -14.70 -3.04
CA ASP A 79 -0.68 -14.25 -1.79
C ASP A 79 -1.73 -13.83 -0.76
N ALA A 80 -2.28 -14.81 -0.05
CA ALA A 80 -3.30 -14.60 0.99
C ALA A 80 -2.71 -14.01 2.27
N THR A 81 -1.41 -14.16 2.50
CA THR A 81 -0.72 -13.64 3.70
C THR A 81 -0.26 -12.20 3.54
N GLY A 82 -0.13 -11.70 2.31
CA GLY A 82 0.32 -10.36 1.96
C GLY A 82 1.84 -10.18 2.11
N ASP A 83 2.61 -11.27 2.05
CA ASP A 83 4.06 -11.29 2.27
C ASP A 83 4.90 -11.28 0.99
N TYR A 84 4.24 -11.22 -0.18
CA TYR A 84 4.76 -11.23 -1.54
C TYR A 84 5.38 -12.56 -1.99
N ARG A 85 5.13 -13.64 -1.25
CA ARG A 85 5.44 -15.01 -1.67
C ARG A 85 4.14 -15.77 -1.81
N VAL A 86 4.05 -16.62 -2.82
CA VAL A 86 2.94 -17.57 -2.94
C VAL A 86 3.46 -18.94 -2.54
N ASP A 87 3.24 -19.32 -1.28
CA ASP A 87 3.78 -20.53 -0.71
C ASP A 87 2.80 -21.27 0.22
N PHE A 88 3.33 -22.13 1.09
CA PHE A 88 2.51 -22.94 2.00
C PHE A 88 1.77 -22.08 3.04
N GLY A 89 2.26 -20.89 3.36
CA GLY A 89 1.57 -19.91 4.19
C GLY A 89 0.21 -19.53 3.62
N ASP A 90 0.15 -19.23 2.32
CA ASP A 90 -1.09 -18.83 1.65
C ASP A 90 -2.07 -19.98 1.51
N LEU A 91 -1.57 -21.19 1.20
CA LEU A 91 -2.41 -22.39 1.21
C LEU A 91 -3.07 -22.60 2.57
N ASN A 92 -2.31 -22.48 3.66
CA ASN A 92 -2.87 -22.62 5.00
C ASN A 92 -3.84 -21.50 5.35
N GLN A 93 -3.61 -20.28 4.86
CA GLN A 93 -4.50 -19.15 5.07
C GLN A 93 -5.88 -19.41 4.43
N VAL A 94 -5.90 -19.87 3.17
CA VAL A 94 -7.15 -20.23 2.46
C VAL A 94 -7.81 -21.44 3.14
N LEU A 95 -7.06 -22.52 3.40
CA LEU A 95 -7.61 -23.72 4.04
C LEU A 95 -8.14 -23.47 5.46
N GLY A 96 -7.52 -22.55 6.21
CA GLY A 96 -7.97 -22.16 7.54
C GLY A 96 -9.29 -21.39 7.54
N GLN A 97 -9.65 -20.78 6.41
CA GLN A 97 -10.91 -20.05 6.23
C GLN A 97 -11.89 -20.76 5.29
N TYR A 98 -11.57 -21.97 4.82
CA TYR A 98 -12.36 -22.67 3.81
C TYR A 98 -13.83 -22.88 4.22
N GLY A 99 -14.75 -22.51 3.32
CA GLY A 99 -16.19 -22.54 3.53
C GLY A 99 -16.75 -21.38 4.36
N GLN A 100 -15.92 -20.42 4.78
CA GLN A 100 -16.40 -19.18 5.39
C GLN A 100 -16.87 -18.20 4.31
N SER A 101 -17.76 -17.29 4.69
CA SER A 101 -18.24 -16.21 3.83
C SER A 101 -18.41 -14.92 4.62
N GLY A 102 -18.27 -13.79 3.93
CA GLY A 102 -18.34 -12.45 4.51
C GLY A 102 -17.14 -11.57 4.13
N ALA A 103 -17.20 -10.31 4.53
CA ALA A 103 -16.17 -9.33 4.19
C ALA A 103 -14.90 -9.48 5.04
N GLY A 104 -13.75 -9.22 4.43
CA GLY A 104 -12.47 -9.15 5.13
C GLY A 104 -11.84 -10.50 5.46
N LEU A 105 -12.29 -11.58 4.82
CA LEU A 105 -11.63 -12.88 4.85
C LEU A 105 -10.34 -12.78 4.04
N GLN A 106 -9.21 -13.16 4.64
CA GLN A 106 -7.91 -13.14 3.97
C GLN A 106 -7.77 -14.25 2.93
N GLY A 107 -8.52 -15.34 3.10
CA GLY A 107 -8.58 -16.44 2.15
C GLY A 107 -9.50 -16.19 0.96
N ASP A 108 -10.26 -15.09 0.93
CA ASP A 108 -11.11 -14.68 -0.20
C ASP A 108 -10.25 -13.84 -1.16
N LEU A 109 -9.55 -14.54 -2.05
CA LEU A 109 -8.54 -13.98 -2.95
C LEU A 109 -9.16 -13.41 -4.22
N ASN A 110 -10.31 -13.95 -4.65
CA ASN A 110 -11.02 -13.45 -5.83
C ASN A 110 -12.01 -12.31 -5.48
N GLY A 111 -12.28 -12.09 -4.19
CA GLY A 111 -13.15 -11.02 -3.68
C GLY A 111 -14.64 -11.28 -3.88
N ASP A 112 -15.06 -12.53 -4.07
CA ASP A 112 -16.46 -12.90 -4.29
C ASP A 112 -17.28 -13.03 -3.00
N GLY A 113 -16.61 -12.95 -1.85
CA GLY A 113 -17.22 -13.01 -0.53
C GLY A 113 -17.30 -14.41 0.06
N ASN A 114 -16.77 -15.44 -0.60
CA ASN A 114 -16.65 -16.80 -0.10
C ASN A 114 -15.19 -17.25 -0.16
N VAL A 115 -14.78 -18.11 0.78
CA VAL A 115 -13.48 -18.78 0.71
C VAL A 115 -13.72 -20.20 0.24
N ASP A 116 -13.41 -20.49 -1.01
CA ASP A 116 -13.70 -21.78 -1.63
C ASP A 116 -12.61 -22.29 -2.58
N PHE A 117 -13.00 -23.21 -3.47
CA PHE A 117 -12.07 -23.83 -4.41
C PHE A 117 -11.50 -22.83 -5.43
N ALA A 118 -12.19 -21.74 -5.73
CA ALA A 118 -11.68 -20.68 -6.59
C ALA A 118 -10.44 -20.02 -5.96
N ASP A 119 -10.48 -19.71 -4.67
CA ASP A 119 -9.34 -19.11 -3.97
C ASP A 119 -8.16 -20.08 -3.84
N LEU A 120 -8.44 -21.37 -3.62
CA LEU A 120 -7.39 -22.38 -3.66
C LEU A 120 -6.69 -22.41 -5.03
N ASN A 121 -7.43 -22.27 -6.12
CA ASN A 121 -6.85 -22.23 -7.46
C ASN A 121 -6.00 -20.98 -7.70
N GLU A 122 -6.33 -19.84 -7.09
CA GLU A 122 -5.48 -18.63 -7.14
C GLU A 122 -4.10 -18.92 -6.53
N VAL A 123 -4.04 -19.57 -5.36
CA VAL A 123 -2.76 -19.95 -4.73
C VAL A 123 -2.01 -20.97 -5.57
N LEU A 124 -2.69 -22.02 -6.04
CA LEU A 124 -2.06 -23.08 -6.82
C LEU A 124 -1.57 -22.62 -8.20
N GLY A 125 -2.28 -21.67 -8.82
CA GLY A 125 -1.93 -21.11 -10.12
C GLY A 125 -0.63 -20.30 -10.10
N SER A 126 -0.28 -19.73 -8.95
CA SER A 126 0.91 -18.89 -8.74
C SER A 126 1.96 -19.50 -7.82
N TYR A 127 1.80 -20.77 -7.42
CA TYR A 127 2.60 -21.40 -6.37
C TYR A 127 4.12 -21.36 -6.64
N GLY A 128 4.90 -21.01 -5.62
CA GLY A 128 6.35 -20.80 -5.72
C GLY A 128 6.74 -19.46 -6.36
N GLY A 129 5.75 -18.62 -6.70
CA GLY A 129 5.95 -17.29 -7.24
C GLY A 129 6.43 -16.29 -6.18
N LEU A 130 7.19 -15.29 -6.65
CA LEU A 130 7.53 -14.08 -5.89
C LEU A 130 6.96 -12.88 -6.64
N CYS A 131 6.27 -12.02 -5.92
CA CYS A 131 5.71 -10.79 -6.46
C CYS A 131 6.70 -9.64 -6.27
N SER A 132 7.12 -9.01 -7.38
CA SER A 132 8.14 -7.94 -7.37
C SER A 132 7.89 -6.86 -8.44
#